data_AF-A0A6P8BLY2-F1
#
_entry.id   AF-A0A6P8BLY2-F1
#
_cell.length_a   1.000
_cell.length_b   1.000
_cell.length_c   1.000
_cell.angle_alpha   90.00
_cell.angle_beta   90.00
_cell.angle_gamma   90.00
#
_symmetry.space_group_name_H-M   'P 1'
#
loop_
_entity.id
_entity.type
_entity.pdbx_description
1 polymer ?
#
loop_
_entity_poly.entity_id
_entity_poly.type
_entity_poly.pdbx_seq_one_letter_code
_entity_poly.pdbx_strand_id
1 'polypeptide(L)'
;MAVAGGIGLTLTPNGNIQLANLTFLNPDGHSRSFSDDAGGYGRGEGASILILKRLDKALREGDPIRAGTGTPAGDPLKAGAIYRTIGSSATKSRKLLIGSFLFKTNSKIRSANILNRGLKIRYLEAAAGVAGIIKGILRMENGLIPPNIYFNKPNPAILWKEWNMKVPSKLTPWPVCKTKRMSVSGFGMGGTNGHIVLESFNPNNWTDILPANGVSRVDPSSKKRLFVFSSHDQAGFKRIAEKLVGHLDGFGPAASSPGFLANISYTLATAKSGLT
;
A
#
# COMPACT_ATOMS: atom_id res chain seq x y z
N MET A 1 -7.49 17.38 -9.54
CA MET A 1 -6.98 16.01 -9.39
C MET A 1 -5.47 16.08 -9.57
N ALA A 2 -4.70 15.21 -8.95
CA ALA A 2 -3.26 15.14 -9.11
C ALA A 2 -2.83 13.68 -9.32
N VAL A 3 -1.74 13.50 -10.07
CA VAL A 3 -1.02 12.23 -10.16
C VAL A 3 0.22 12.39 -9.29
N ALA A 4 0.42 11.50 -8.32
CA ALA A 4 1.57 11.51 -7.43
C ALA A 4 2.25 10.14 -7.48
N GLY A 5 3.57 10.10 -7.62
CA GLY A 5 4.28 8.85 -7.82
C GLY A 5 5.78 8.94 -7.56
N GLY A 6 6.46 7.82 -7.75
CA GLY A 6 7.91 7.72 -7.67
C GLY A 6 8.39 6.47 -8.39
N ILE A 7 9.63 6.53 -8.90
CA ILE A 7 10.29 5.42 -9.59
C ILE A 7 11.75 5.33 -9.12
N GLY A 8 12.20 4.12 -8.80
CA GLY A 8 13.60 3.79 -8.54
C GLY A 8 14.05 2.63 -9.43
N LEU A 9 15.15 2.82 -10.16
CA LEU A 9 15.76 1.84 -11.05
C LEU A 9 17.29 1.87 -10.89
N THR A 10 17.95 0.75 -11.15
CA THR A 10 19.40 0.55 -11.05
C THR A 10 19.96 0.23 -12.43
N LEU A 11 20.02 1.26 -13.28
CA LEU A 11 20.43 1.12 -14.68
C LEU A 11 21.94 0.91 -14.85
N THR A 12 22.76 1.27 -13.87
CA THR A 12 24.24 1.17 -13.92
C THR A 12 24.83 0.76 -12.57
N PRO A 13 26.05 0.18 -12.53
CA PRO A 13 26.70 -0.20 -11.27
C PRO A 13 27.12 1.00 -10.41
N ASN A 14 27.43 2.16 -11.01
CA ASN A 14 28.09 3.31 -10.37
C ASN A 14 27.40 3.78 -9.08
N GLY A 15 26.07 3.88 -9.08
CA GLY A 15 25.32 4.27 -7.87
C GLY A 15 25.45 3.28 -6.71
N ASN A 16 25.59 1.98 -7.01
CA ASN A 16 25.86 0.96 -5.98
C ASN A 16 27.27 1.12 -5.41
N ILE A 17 28.26 1.38 -6.26
CA ILE A 17 29.66 1.58 -5.86
C ILE A 17 29.78 2.81 -4.94
N GLN A 18 29.16 3.93 -5.31
CA GLN A 18 29.12 5.14 -4.50
C GLN A 18 28.46 4.90 -3.13
N LEU A 19 27.31 4.23 -3.09
CA LEU A 19 26.61 3.93 -1.84
C LEU A 19 27.33 2.87 -0.97
N ALA A 20 28.10 1.97 -1.58
CA ALA A 20 28.96 1.02 -0.86
C ALA A 20 30.17 1.72 -0.22
N ASN A 21 30.84 2.62 -0.97
CA ASN A 21 31.96 3.42 -0.46
C ASN A 21 31.53 4.35 0.68
N LEU A 22 30.27 4.81 0.68
CA LEU A 22 29.65 5.59 1.76
C LEU A 22 29.03 4.73 2.88
N THR A 23 29.31 3.42 2.90
CA THR A 23 28.83 2.40 3.87
C THR A 23 27.30 2.34 4.10
N PHE A 24 26.50 2.94 3.20
CA PHE A 24 25.04 2.89 3.28
C PHE A 24 24.46 1.51 2.93
N LEU A 25 25.17 0.71 2.14
CA LEU A 25 24.69 -0.60 1.69
C LEU A 25 25.02 -1.71 2.69
N ASN A 26 24.01 -2.54 2.99
CA ASN A 26 24.20 -3.78 3.71
C ASN A 26 24.85 -4.83 2.78
N PRO A 27 25.94 -5.52 3.17
CA PRO A 27 26.63 -6.49 2.30
C PRO A 27 25.76 -7.66 1.80
N ASP A 28 24.78 -8.14 2.59
CA ASP A 28 23.84 -9.18 2.15
C ASP A 28 22.81 -8.66 1.12
N GLY A 29 22.83 -7.35 0.85
CA GLY A 29 21.76 -6.63 0.18
C GLY A 29 20.43 -6.74 0.93
N HIS A 30 20.46 -6.76 2.27
CA HIS A 30 19.27 -6.93 3.11
C HIS A 30 19.04 -5.74 4.04
N SER A 31 17.84 -5.18 4.01
CA SER A 31 17.45 -4.08 4.90
C SER A 31 16.85 -4.65 6.19
N ARG A 32 17.64 -4.71 7.27
CA ARG A 32 17.24 -5.36 8.55
C ARG A 32 16.54 -4.37 9.51
N SER A 33 15.51 -3.68 9.03
CA SER A 33 14.88 -2.56 9.76
C SER A 33 14.44 -2.93 11.18
N PHE A 34 14.83 -2.12 12.16
CA PHE A 34 14.59 -2.26 13.61
C PHE A 34 15.27 -3.45 14.31
N SER A 35 16.02 -4.28 13.57
CA SER A 35 16.79 -5.40 14.13
C SER A 35 18.08 -4.88 14.80
N ASP A 36 18.70 -5.68 15.68
CA ASP A 36 19.98 -5.32 16.30
C ASP A 36 21.18 -5.49 15.34
N ASP A 37 21.07 -6.41 14.38
CA ASP A 37 22.00 -6.61 13.25
C ASP A 37 21.79 -5.63 12.07
N ALA A 38 21.25 -4.43 12.35
CA ALA A 38 20.91 -3.42 11.33
C ALA A 38 22.11 -2.56 10.88
N GLY A 39 22.93 -3.08 9.96
CA GLY A 39 23.99 -2.32 9.27
C GLY A 39 23.66 -2.06 7.80
N GLY A 40 23.12 -0.86 7.48
CA GLY A 40 22.83 -0.42 6.10
C GLY A 40 21.53 -0.97 5.49
N TYR A 41 21.37 -0.79 4.17
CA TYR A 41 20.19 -1.24 3.42
C TYR A 41 20.52 -1.99 2.12
N GLY A 42 19.60 -2.84 1.66
CA GLY A 42 19.63 -3.41 0.31
C GLY A 42 18.81 -2.55 -0.66
N ARG A 43 19.41 -2.15 -1.78
CA ARG A 43 18.72 -1.44 -2.88
C ARG A 43 17.68 -2.33 -3.57
N GLY A 44 16.63 -1.72 -4.10
CA GLY A 44 15.56 -2.37 -4.84
C GLY A 44 14.87 -1.43 -5.80
N GLU A 45 14.14 -1.99 -6.75
CA GLU A 45 13.52 -1.26 -7.85
C GLU A 45 12.00 -1.26 -7.77
N GLY A 46 11.38 -0.28 -8.42
CA GLY A 46 9.94 -0.23 -8.62
C GLY A 46 9.43 1.14 -9.03
N ALA A 47 8.29 1.15 -9.70
CA ALA A 47 7.48 2.33 -9.94
C ALA A 47 6.18 2.26 -9.12
N SER A 48 5.64 3.39 -8.71
CA SER A 48 4.35 3.47 -8.00
C SER A 48 3.66 4.80 -8.26
N ILE A 49 2.36 4.77 -8.51
CA ILE A 49 1.53 5.93 -8.85
C ILE A 49 0.23 5.88 -8.02
N LEU A 50 -0.22 7.04 -7.57
CA LEU A 50 -1.49 7.30 -6.89
C LEU A 50 -2.25 8.39 -7.67
N ILE A 51 -3.56 8.22 -7.80
CA ILE A 51 -4.47 9.27 -8.25
C ILE A 51 -5.06 9.93 -7.01
N LEU A 52 -4.88 11.24 -6.88
CA LEU A 52 -5.30 12.02 -5.72
C LEU A 52 -6.39 13.03 -6.10
N LYS A 53 -7.47 13.05 -5.30
CA LYS A 53 -8.62 13.93 -5.45
C LYS A 53 -9.09 14.35 -4.06
N ARG A 54 -9.64 15.57 -3.93
CA ARG A 54 -10.28 16.01 -2.69
C ARG A 54 -11.45 15.08 -2.37
N LEU A 55 -11.59 14.67 -1.10
CA LEU A 55 -12.61 13.73 -0.67
C LEU A 55 -14.03 14.19 -1.04
N ASP A 56 -14.35 15.47 -0.85
CA ASP A 56 -15.67 16.02 -1.19
C ASP A 56 -15.99 15.91 -2.70
N LYS A 57 -14.98 16.10 -3.56
CA LYS A 57 -15.13 15.92 -5.02
C LYS A 57 -15.15 14.44 -5.42
N ALA A 58 -14.45 13.57 -4.70
CA ALA A 58 -14.51 12.12 -4.89
C ALA A 58 -15.89 11.56 -4.52
N LEU A 59 -16.48 12.00 -3.41
CA LEU A 59 -17.82 11.60 -2.97
C LEU A 59 -18.90 12.01 -3.99
N ARG A 60 -18.95 13.30 -4.37
CA ARG A 60 -19.93 13.79 -5.37
C ARG A 60 -19.79 13.10 -6.73
N GLU A 61 -18.58 12.78 -7.16
CA GLU A 61 -18.31 12.08 -8.43
C GLU A 61 -18.29 10.55 -8.30
N GLY A 62 -18.62 9.98 -7.14
CA GLY A 62 -18.79 8.54 -6.93
C GLY A 62 -17.50 7.72 -7.15
N ASP A 63 -16.34 8.31 -6.89
CA ASP A 63 -15.04 7.65 -7.10
C ASP A 63 -14.81 6.50 -6.08
N PRO A 64 -14.11 5.42 -6.48
CA PRO A 64 -13.68 4.37 -5.56
C PRO A 64 -12.54 4.86 -4.63
N ILE A 65 -12.90 5.35 -3.44
CA ILE A 65 -11.97 5.86 -2.43
C ILE A 65 -11.24 4.71 -1.70
N ARG A 66 -9.92 4.83 -1.55
CA ARG A 66 -9.05 3.83 -0.89
C ARG A 66 -8.59 4.23 0.53
N ALA A 67 -8.16 5.48 0.71
CA ALA A 67 -7.79 6.07 2.02
C ALA A 67 -7.72 7.61 1.96
N GLY A 68 -7.80 8.30 3.10
CA GLY A 68 -7.50 9.74 3.29
C GLY A 68 -6.09 10.01 3.83
N THR A 69 -5.68 11.28 4.04
CA THR A 69 -4.29 11.69 4.39
C THR A 69 -4.14 12.73 5.53
N GLY A 70 -2.95 12.75 6.20
CA GLY A 70 -2.50 13.61 7.34
C GLY A 70 -0.95 13.58 7.50
N THR A 71 -0.29 13.96 8.62
CA THR A 71 1.20 14.28 8.70
C THR A 71 1.94 13.92 10.05
N PRO A 72 3.25 14.24 10.39
CA PRO A 72 4.46 13.45 10.06
C PRO A 72 5.53 13.01 11.17
N ALA A 73 6.12 11.78 11.12
CA ALA A 73 7.39 11.25 11.78
C ALA A 73 7.75 9.73 11.48
N GLY A 74 8.88 9.07 11.90
CA GLY A 74 9.32 7.69 11.45
C GLY A 74 9.99 6.64 12.41
N ASP A 75 11.23 6.15 12.13
CA ASP A 75 11.84 4.84 12.61
C ASP A 75 12.85 4.70 13.81
N PRO A 76 13.96 5.46 14.08
CA PRO A 76 14.73 5.32 15.36
C PRO A 76 14.74 6.61 16.23
N LEU A 77 15.67 7.57 16.03
CA LEU A 77 15.50 9.01 16.39
C LEU A 77 14.11 9.50 15.91
N LYS A 78 13.86 9.05 14.69
CA LYS A 78 12.68 9.12 13.84
C LYS A 78 11.46 8.42 14.50
N ALA A 79 11.62 7.35 15.32
CA ALA A 79 10.57 6.72 16.14
C ALA A 79 10.37 7.38 17.49
N GLY A 80 11.43 7.92 18.10
CA GLY A 80 11.29 8.88 19.19
C GLY A 80 10.46 10.09 18.75
N ALA A 81 10.53 10.49 17.48
CA ALA A 81 9.64 11.49 16.90
C ALA A 81 8.19 10.99 16.75
N ILE A 82 7.94 9.76 16.25
CA ILE A 82 6.57 9.16 16.28
C ILE A 82 6.03 9.12 17.72
N TYR A 83 6.85 8.71 18.68
CA TYR A 83 6.46 8.65 20.08
C TYR A 83 6.10 10.03 20.61
N ARG A 84 6.95 11.05 20.39
CA ARG A 84 6.68 12.43 20.83
C ARG A 84 5.44 13.06 20.18
N THR A 85 5.14 12.76 18.91
CA THR A 85 4.01 13.38 18.19
C THR A 85 2.68 12.63 18.33
N ILE A 86 2.68 11.30 18.29
CA ILE A 86 1.45 10.47 18.30
C ILE A 86 1.46 9.29 19.27
N GLY A 87 2.62 8.91 19.84
CA GLY A 87 2.74 7.82 20.81
C GLY A 87 2.62 8.24 22.28
N SER A 88 2.76 9.52 22.60
CA SER A 88 2.63 10.10 23.94
C SER A 88 1.22 9.90 24.52
N SER A 89 0.20 9.86 23.66
CA SER A 89 -1.20 9.53 24.02
C SER A 89 -1.52 8.03 24.00
N ALA A 90 -0.54 7.14 23.76
CA ALA A 90 -0.79 5.69 23.65
C ALA A 90 -0.88 5.03 25.04
N THR A 91 -2.08 4.60 25.42
CA THR A 91 -2.33 3.96 26.73
C THR A 91 -1.60 2.62 26.88
N LYS A 92 -1.30 2.24 28.14
CA LYS A 92 -0.62 0.96 28.47
C LYS A 92 -1.31 -0.28 27.88
N SER A 93 -2.61 -0.22 27.61
CA SER A 93 -3.41 -1.30 27.00
C SER A 93 -3.36 -1.39 25.47
N ARG A 94 -2.79 -0.40 24.77
CA ARG A 94 -2.72 -0.38 23.29
C ARG A 94 -1.32 0.01 22.80
N LYS A 95 -0.51 -1.01 22.46
CA LYS A 95 0.84 -0.85 21.91
C LYS A 95 0.82 -0.21 20.53
N LEU A 96 1.79 0.66 20.25
CA LEU A 96 1.98 1.24 18.92
C LEU A 96 2.73 0.27 18.02
N LEU A 97 2.09 -0.14 16.91
CA LEU A 97 2.67 -1.09 15.95
C LEU A 97 3.46 -0.35 14.88
N ILE A 98 4.78 -0.54 14.88
CA ILE A 98 5.71 0.13 13.95
C ILE A 98 6.35 -0.90 13.00
N GLY A 99 6.57 -0.53 11.75
CA GLY A 99 7.19 -1.43 10.77
C GLY A 99 7.55 -0.76 9.45
N SER A 100 8.58 -1.27 8.81
CA SER A 100 9.17 -0.70 7.58
C SER A 100 8.29 -0.96 6.35
N PHE A 101 8.57 -0.31 5.22
CA PHE A 101 7.96 -0.66 3.94
C PHE A 101 8.25 -2.13 3.54
N LEU A 102 9.39 -2.67 3.93
CA LEU A 102 9.84 -4.03 3.61
C LEU A 102 8.86 -5.12 4.10
N PHE A 103 8.57 -6.11 3.27
CA PHE A 103 7.77 -7.30 3.64
C PHE A 103 7.99 -8.46 2.66
N LYS A 104 7.61 -9.66 3.09
CA LYS A 104 7.48 -10.85 2.23
C LYS A 104 6.06 -10.89 1.69
N THR A 105 5.89 -10.92 0.37
CA THR A 105 4.61 -11.30 -0.23
C THR A 105 4.56 -12.83 -0.36
N ASN A 106 3.44 -13.44 0.04
CA ASN A 106 3.15 -14.84 -0.26
C ASN A 106 2.33 -14.93 -1.56
N SER A 107 2.81 -14.29 -2.63
CA SER A 107 2.12 -14.27 -3.91
C SER A 107 2.35 -15.58 -4.68
N LYS A 108 1.41 -16.53 -4.57
CA LYS A 108 1.32 -17.69 -5.49
C LYS A 108 0.74 -17.27 -6.84
N ILE A 109 1.45 -16.45 -7.60
CA ILE A 109 1.14 -16.23 -9.03
C ILE A 109 1.45 -17.54 -9.75
N ARG A 110 0.41 -18.27 -10.15
CA ARG A 110 0.49 -19.60 -10.78
C ARG A 110 1.08 -19.60 -12.21
N SER A 111 1.37 -18.44 -12.78
CA SER A 111 1.64 -18.26 -14.22
C SER A 111 3.09 -17.94 -14.58
N ALA A 112 4.04 -18.19 -13.67
CA ALA A 112 5.48 -18.16 -13.98
C ALA A 112 6.24 -19.17 -13.11
N ASN A 113 6.94 -20.13 -13.73
CA ASN A 113 7.77 -21.12 -13.02
C ASN A 113 9.07 -20.53 -12.42
N ILE A 114 9.26 -19.21 -12.50
CA ILE A 114 10.31 -18.45 -11.82
C ILE A 114 9.61 -17.51 -10.82
N LEU A 115 9.40 -17.95 -9.57
CA LEU A 115 9.25 -17.14 -8.34
C LEU A 115 8.72 -17.94 -7.10
N ASN A 116 9.13 -19.19 -6.91
CA ASN A 116 8.80 -19.92 -5.66
C ASN A 116 9.52 -19.34 -4.40
N ARG A 117 10.33 -18.29 -4.57
CA ARG A 117 10.90 -17.43 -3.51
C ARG A 117 10.04 -16.18 -3.36
N GLY A 118 9.01 -16.26 -2.50
CA GLY A 118 8.02 -15.19 -2.31
C GLY A 118 8.64 -13.79 -2.14
N LEU A 119 8.14 -12.84 -2.91
CA LEU A 119 8.80 -11.57 -3.21
C LEU A 119 9.18 -10.79 -1.94
N LYS A 120 10.47 -10.49 -1.80
CA LYS A 120 11.02 -9.64 -0.73
C LYS A 120 11.36 -8.28 -1.34
N ILE A 121 10.45 -7.31 -1.21
CA ILE A 121 10.70 -5.97 -1.72
C ILE A 121 11.79 -5.30 -0.86
N ARG A 122 12.85 -4.80 -1.50
CA ARG A 122 14.00 -4.12 -0.89
C ARG A 122 13.72 -2.61 -0.75
N TYR A 123 14.72 -1.77 -0.46
CA TYR A 123 14.50 -0.31 -0.35
C TYR A 123 14.39 0.35 -1.72
N LEU A 124 13.28 1.03 -1.98
CA LEU A 124 12.86 1.53 -3.30
C LEU A 124 13.25 3.00 -3.59
N GLU A 125 14.09 3.59 -2.75
CA GLU A 125 14.62 4.95 -2.92
C GLU A 125 13.50 5.98 -3.20
N ALA A 126 13.48 6.63 -4.36
CA ALA A 126 12.45 7.61 -4.72
C ALA A 126 11.01 7.04 -4.76
N ALA A 127 10.84 5.74 -4.99
CA ALA A 127 9.53 5.08 -4.93
C ALA A 127 9.12 4.61 -3.51
N ALA A 128 10.04 4.60 -2.54
CA ALA A 128 9.82 3.96 -1.24
C ALA A 128 8.67 4.58 -0.43
N GLY A 129 8.48 5.90 -0.51
CA GLY A 129 7.38 6.61 0.17
C GLY A 129 6.00 6.19 -0.38
N VAL A 130 5.84 6.22 -1.71
CA VAL A 130 4.58 5.86 -2.37
C VAL A 130 4.26 4.38 -2.22
N ALA A 131 5.26 3.50 -2.32
CA ALA A 131 5.08 2.08 -2.05
C ALA A 131 4.71 1.81 -0.57
N GLY A 132 5.22 2.62 0.37
CA GLY A 132 4.78 2.67 1.76
C GLY A 132 3.29 3.01 1.92
N ILE A 133 2.78 3.96 1.13
CA ILE A 133 1.36 4.35 1.13
C ILE A 133 0.50 3.19 0.64
N ILE A 134 0.86 2.57 -0.49
CA ILE A 134 0.15 1.42 -1.07
C ILE A 134 0.11 0.26 -0.06
N LYS A 135 1.22 -0.03 0.63
CA LYS A 135 1.26 -1.02 1.71
C LYS A 135 0.33 -0.66 2.88
N GLY A 136 0.24 0.63 3.24
CA GLY A 136 -0.67 1.13 4.28
C GLY A 136 -2.15 0.94 3.91
N ILE A 137 -2.52 1.27 2.67
CA ILE A 137 -3.87 1.06 2.12
C ILE A 137 -4.23 -0.43 2.18
N LEU A 138 -3.39 -1.31 1.63
CA LEU A 138 -3.64 -2.76 1.60
C LEU A 138 -3.80 -3.35 3.01
N ARG A 139 -3.06 -2.84 4.01
CA ARG A 139 -3.21 -3.22 5.43
C ARG A 139 -4.58 -2.84 6.00
N MET A 140 -5.09 -1.67 5.64
CA MET A 140 -6.41 -1.20 6.08
C MET A 140 -7.55 -1.96 5.42
N GLU A 141 -7.48 -2.16 4.10
CA GLU A 141 -8.48 -2.91 3.32
C GLU A 141 -8.61 -4.35 3.82
N ASN A 142 -7.48 -5.08 3.92
CA ASN A 142 -7.47 -6.46 4.36
C ASN A 142 -7.65 -6.62 5.89
N GLY A 143 -7.52 -5.55 6.67
CA GLY A 143 -7.55 -5.62 8.14
C GLY A 143 -6.41 -6.45 8.73
N LEU A 144 -5.26 -6.52 8.04
CA LEU A 144 -4.12 -7.38 8.39
C LEU A 144 -2.81 -6.60 8.35
N ILE A 145 -1.98 -6.83 9.37
CA ILE A 145 -0.65 -6.23 9.51
C ILE A 145 0.39 -7.35 9.26
N PRO A 146 0.98 -7.43 8.04
CA PRO A 146 2.02 -8.40 7.72
C PRO A 146 3.31 -8.12 8.51
N PRO A 147 4.09 -9.17 8.81
CA PRO A 147 5.32 -9.05 9.59
C PRO A 147 6.41 -8.26 8.86
N ASN A 148 7.30 -7.64 9.62
CA ASN A 148 8.59 -7.19 9.10
C ASN A 148 9.42 -8.42 8.69
N ILE A 149 10.13 -8.30 7.57
CA ILE A 149 11.18 -9.26 7.19
C ILE A 149 12.52 -8.85 7.78
N TYR A 150 13.39 -9.84 8.01
CA TYR A 150 14.74 -9.64 8.57
C TYR A 150 14.74 -8.89 9.91
N PHE A 151 13.76 -9.20 10.76
CA PHE A 151 13.65 -8.72 12.13
C PHE A 151 13.67 -9.94 13.05
N ASN A 152 14.83 -10.20 13.65
CA ASN A 152 15.06 -11.36 14.53
C ASN A 152 15.01 -10.95 16.00
N LYS A 153 15.84 -9.98 16.38
CA LYS A 153 15.98 -9.46 17.74
C LYS A 153 15.88 -7.93 17.71
N PRO A 154 15.11 -7.30 18.61
CA PRO A 154 14.91 -5.85 18.60
C PRO A 154 16.21 -5.09 18.89
N ASN A 155 16.46 -4.01 18.14
CA ASN A 155 17.62 -3.14 18.35
C ASN A 155 17.62 -2.54 19.77
N PRO A 156 18.69 -2.70 20.57
CA PRO A 156 18.71 -2.25 21.97
C PRO A 156 18.74 -0.73 22.15
N ALA A 157 19.13 0.04 21.12
CA ALA A 157 19.15 1.51 21.17
C ALA A 157 17.76 2.16 20.99
N ILE A 158 16.70 1.36 20.82
CA ILE A 158 15.30 1.82 20.79
C ILE A 158 14.63 1.45 22.11
N LEU A 159 14.00 2.42 22.77
CA LEU A 159 13.42 2.29 24.11
C LEU A 159 12.03 1.61 24.07
N TRP A 160 11.98 0.37 23.57
CA TRP A 160 10.76 -0.38 23.22
C TRP A 160 9.70 -0.46 24.34
N LYS A 161 10.14 -0.59 25.60
CA LYS A 161 9.25 -0.67 26.77
C LYS A 161 8.61 0.69 27.05
N GLU A 162 9.42 1.75 27.10
CA GLU A 162 9.02 3.11 27.45
C GLU A 162 8.16 3.76 26.36
N TRP A 163 8.57 3.63 25.10
CA TRP A 163 7.82 4.17 23.95
C TRP A 163 6.59 3.32 23.57
N ASN A 164 6.30 2.24 24.34
CA ASN A 164 5.18 1.31 24.15
C ASN A 164 5.08 0.74 22.72
N MET A 165 6.23 0.57 22.05
CA MET A 165 6.31 0.14 20.64
C MET A 165 6.46 -1.37 20.50
N LYS A 166 5.98 -1.91 19.37
CA LYS A 166 6.25 -3.29 18.97
C LYS A 166 6.35 -3.41 17.45
N VAL A 167 7.37 -4.14 16.98
CA VAL A 167 7.47 -4.60 15.59
C VAL A 167 6.66 -5.88 15.39
N PRO A 168 5.77 -5.97 14.38
CA PRO A 168 5.09 -7.22 14.03
C PRO A 168 6.07 -8.27 13.49
N SER A 169 6.27 -9.37 14.22
CA SER A 169 7.05 -10.54 13.78
C SER A 169 6.20 -11.70 13.23
N LYS A 170 4.88 -11.61 13.35
CA LYS A 170 3.89 -12.53 12.76
C LYS A 170 2.78 -11.73 12.06
N LEU A 171 2.05 -12.36 11.15
CA LEU A 171 0.84 -11.77 10.56
C LEU A 171 -0.17 -11.51 11.70
N THR A 172 -0.55 -10.25 11.88
CA THR A 172 -1.33 -9.78 13.04
C THR A 172 -2.62 -9.13 12.56
N PRO A 173 -3.81 -9.51 13.06
CA PRO A 173 -5.05 -8.79 12.78
C PRO A 173 -4.97 -7.32 13.17
N TRP A 174 -5.64 -6.45 12.41
CA TRP A 174 -5.74 -5.04 12.75
C TRP A 174 -6.57 -4.89 14.06
N PRO A 175 -6.08 -4.17 15.10
CA PRO A 175 -6.79 -4.07 16.38
C PRO A 175 -8.19 -3.46 16.25
N VAL A 176 -9.15 -3.93 17.05
CA VAL A 176 -10.52 -3.40 17.06
C VAL A 176 -10.52 -1.92 17.45
N CYS A 177 -10.98 -1.07 16.53
CA CYS A 177 -10.99 0.39 16.65
C CYS A 177 -12.11 1.01 15.79
N LYS A 178 -12.57 2.22 16.15
CA LYS A 178 -13.62 2.94 15.40
C LYS A 178 -13.18 3.32 13.97
N THR A 179 -11.89 3.61 13.79
CA THR A 179 -11.29 4.00 12.51
C THR A 179 -9.86 3.49 12.44
N LYS A 180 -9.43 2.92 11.31
CA LYS A 180 -8.04 2.48 11.11
C LYS A 180 -7.20 3.67 10.64
N ARG A 181 -6.10 3.97 11.33
CA ARG A 181 -5.14 5.06 10.97
C ARG A 181 -3.71 4.51 10.91
N MET A 182 -2.88 5.01 9.99
CA MET A 182 -1.49 4.56 9.85
C MET A 182 -0.55 5.68 9.37
N SER A 183 0.52 5.91 10.12
CA SER A 183 1.70 6.69 9.69
C SER A 183 2.50 6.00 8.58
N VAL A 184 2.87 6.71 7.53
CA VAL A 184 3.80 6.29 6.46
C VAL A 184 4.85 7.37 6.23
N SER A 185 6.14 7.00 6.21
CA SER A 185 7.22 7.98 6.45
C SER A 185 8.43 7.82 5.54
N GLY A 186 8.91 8.94 4.98
CA GLY A 186 10.08 9.03 4.10
C GLY A 186 11.09 10.07 4.59
N PHE A 187 12.37 9.73 4.51
CA PHE A 187 13.50 10.55 4.96
C PHE A 187 14.61 10.38 3.93
N GLY A 188 14.94 11.44 3.20
CA GLY A 188 16.04 11.45 2.25
C GLY A 188 17.38 11.59 2.95
N MET A 189 18.45 11.07 2.34
CA MET A 189 19.81 11.14 2.90
C MET A 189 20.30 12.59 3.06
N GLY A 190 19.85 13.51 2.19
CA GLY A 190 20.07 14.95 2.29
C GLY A 190 19.15 15.69 3.26
N GLY A 191 18.50 15.01 4.21
CA GLY A 191 17.70 15.63 5.27
C GLY A 191 16.26 16.03 4.92
N THR A 192 15.86 15.99 3.64
CA THR A 192 14.47 16.24 3.21
C THR A 192 13.52 15.15 3.71
N ASN A 193 12.49 15.53 4.46
CA ASN A 193 11.60 14.60 5.17
C ASN A 193 10.12 14.79 4.79
N GLY A 194 9.34 13.72 4.86
CA GLY A 194 7.89 13.77 4.69
C GLY A 194 7.19 12.53 5.27
N HIS A 195 5.93 12.67 5.65
CA HIS A 195 5.11 11.53 6.06
C HIS A 195 3.64 11.84 5.80
N ILE A 196 2.88 10.77 5.53
CA ILE A 196 1.44 10.79 5.37
C ILE A 196 0.78 9.88 6.42
N VAL A 197 -0.15 10.41 7.21
CA VAL A 197 -1.08 9.62 8.04
C VAL A 197 -2.24 9.20 7.16
N LEU A 198 -2.40 7.91 6.92
CA LEU A 198 -3.55 7.36 6.23
C LEU A 198 -4.73 7.18 7.19
N GLU A 199 -5.95 7.34 6.68
CA GLU A 199 -7.20 6.94 7.34
C GLU A 199 -8.03 6.03 6.44
N SER A 200 -8.57 4.94 6.99
CA SER A 200 -9.50 4.05 6.29
C SER A 200 -10.83 4.75 6.02
N PHE A 201 -11.21 4.85 4.74
CA PHE A 201 -12.52 5.37 4.37
C PHE A 201 -13.65 4.45 4.88
N ASN A 202 -14.71 5.06 5.42
CA ASN A 202 -15.96 4.39 5.80
C ASN A 202 -17.13 5.19 5.22
N PRO A 203 -17.92 4.65 4.28
CA PRO A 203 -19.03 5.39 3.67
C PRO A 203 -20.13 5.76 4.68
N ASN A 204 -20.29 4.99 5.77
CA ASN A 204 -21.29 5.25 6.80
C ASN A 204 -21.02 6.53 7.60
N ASN A 205 -19.83 7.14 7.46
CA ASN A 205 -19.52 8.46 8.03
C ASN A 205 -19.96 9.63 7.12
N TRP A 206 -20.52 9.36 5.94
CA TRP A 206 -20.78 10.33 4.86
C TRP A 206 -22.15 10.14 4.21
N THR A 207 -23.13 9.60 4.94
CA THR A 207 -24.51 9.32 4.48
C THR A 207 -25.17 10.52 3.85
N ASP A 208 -24.89 11.72 4.36
CA ASP A 208 -25.58 12.96 4.00
C ASP A 208 -25.03 13.59 2.71
N ILE A 209 -23.94 13.02 2.17
CA ILE A 209 -23.26 13.45 0.92
C ILE A 209 -23.30 12.35 -0.15
N LEU A 210 -23.44 11.09 0.26
CA LEU A 210 -23.58 9.96 -0.67
C LEU A 210 -25.03 9.86 -1.19
N PRO A 211 -25.23 9.42 -2.45
CA PRO A 211 -26.56 9.03 -2.94
C PRO A 211 -27.22 7.94 -2.07
N ALA A 212 -28.55 7.82 -2.12
CA ALA A 212 -29.30 6.80 -1.37
C ALA A 212 -28.86 5.36 -1.68
N ASN A 213 -28.27 5.10 -2.85
CA ASN A 213 -27.70 3.81 -3.25
C ASN A 213 -26.22 3.63 -2.80
N GLY A 214 -25.75 4.49 -1.91
CA GLY A 214 -24.36 4.55 -1.46
C GLY A 214 -23.40 4.90 -2.60
N VAL A 215 -22.35 4.09 -2.76
CA VAL A 215 -21.32 4.26 -3.80
C VAL A 215 -21.76 3.66 -5.15
N SER A 216 -22.84 2.88 -5.20
CA SER A 216 -23.28 2.20 -6.43
C SER A 216 -24.03 3.16 -7.36
N ARG A 217 -23.50 3.36 -8.57
CA ARG A 217 -24.06 4.27 -9.60
C ARG A 217 -24.99 3.60 -10.60
N VAL A 218 -25.27 2.31 -10.41
CA VAL A 218 -25.94 1.45 -11.40
C VAL A 218 -27.03 0.66 -10.72
N ASP A 219 -28.18 0.52 -11.39
CA ASP A 219 -29.25 -0.35 -10.93
C ASP A 219 -28.83 -1.85 -10.97
N PRO A 220 -28.85 -2.55 -9.81
CA PRO A 220 -28.62 -3.98 -9.76
C PRO A 220 -29.76 -4.80 -10.40
N SER A 221 -30.97 -4.26 -10.57
CA SER A 221 -32.14 -5.03 -11.07
C SER A 221 -32.04 -5.42 -12.56
N SER A 222 -31.35 -4.62 -13.38
CA SER A 222 -31.28 -4.86 -14.83
C SER A 222 -30.73 -6.24 -15.20
N LYS A 223 -31.56 -7.02 -15.90
CA LYS A 223 -31.23 -8.37 -16.40
C LYS A 223 -30.31 -8.39 -17.63
N LYS A 224 -30.09 -7.24 -18.29
CA LYS A 224 -29.20 -7.09 -19.45
C LYS A 224 -28.09 -6.08 -19.13
N ARG A 225 -26.84 -6.42 -19.45
CA ARG A 225 -25.66 -5.59 -19.20
C ARG A 225 -24.70 -5.66 -20.38
N LEU A 226 -24.05 -4.55 -20.69
CA LEU A 226 -23.04 -4.45 -21.76
C LEU A 226 -21.64 -4.45 -21.13
N PHE A 227 -20.76 -5.33 -21.60
CA PHE A 227 -19.37 -5.39 -21.16
C PHE A 227 -18.49 -4.98 -22.36
N VAL A 228 -17.96 -3.75 -22.29
CA VAL A 228 -17.19 -3.13 -23.40
C VAL A 228 -15.70 -3.41 -23.22
N PHE A 229 -15.01 -3.70 -24.33
CA PHE A 229 -13.57 -3.94 -24.35
C PHE A 229 -12.93 -3.24 -25.54
N SER A 230 -11.70 -2.76 -25.36
CA SER A 230 -10.90 -2.12 -26.40
C SER A 230 -9.44 -2.56 -26.27
N SER A 231 -8.76 -2.76 -27.40
CA SER A 231 -7.32 -3.00 -27.45
C SER A 231 -6.77 -2.73 -28.85
N HIS A 232 -5.58 -2.15 -28.96
CA HIS A 232 -4.93 -1.88 -30.25
C HIS A 232 -4.54 -3.15 -31.02
N ASP A 233 -4.43 -4.29 -30.34
CA ASP A 233 -4.03 -5.56 -30.93
C ASP A 233 -4.84 -6.75 -30.36
N GLN A 234 -5.02 -7.81 -31.16
CA GLN A 234 -5.84 -8.96 -30.77
C GLN A 234 -5.26 -9.75 -29.57
N ALA A 235 -3.93 -9.80 -29.43
CA ALA A 235 -3.30 -10.40 -28.26
C ALA A 235 -3.47 -9.50 -27.03
N GLY A 236 -3.60 -8.17 -27.18
CA GLY A 236 -3.97 -7.21 -26.15
C GLY A 236 -5.38 -7.43 -25.64
N PHE A 237 -6.34 -7.63 -26.54
CA PHE A 237 -7.69 -8.05 -26.17
C PHE A 237 -7.66 -9.36 -25.36
N LYS A 238 -6.93 -10.38 -25.84
CA LYS A 238 -6.76 -11.65 -25.12
C LYS A 238 -6.14 -11.46 -23.73
N ARG A 239 -5.06 -10.67 -23.61
CA ARG A 239 -4.41 -10.31 -22.32
C ARG A 239 -5.40 -9.63 -21.36
N ILE A 240 -6.27 -8.75 -21.85
CA ILE A 240 -7.29 -8.06 -21.04
C ILE A 240 -8.40 -9.03 -20.60
N ALA A 241 -8.90 -9.87 -21.51
CA ALA A 241 -9.93 -10.86 -21.22
C ALA A 241 -9.46 -11.89 -20.17
N GLU A 242 -8.28 -12.48 -20.36
CA GLU A 242 -7.66 -13.41 -19.40
C GLU A 242 -7.45 -12.78 -18.02
N LYS A 243 -7.06 -11.49 -17.98
CA LYS A 243 -6.91 -10.74 -16.73
C LYS A 243 -8.23 -10.43 -16.05
N LEU A 244 -9.31 -10.19 -16.79
CA LEU A 244 -10.64 -10.01 -16.21
C LEU A 244 -11.19 -11.34 -15.67
N VAL A 245 -11.11 -12.44 -16.43
CA VAL A 245 -11.56 -13.77 -15.97
C VAL A 245 -10.86 -14.15 -14.67
N GLY A 246 -9.51 -14.12 -14.65
CA GLY A 246 -8.75 -14.42 -13.43
C GLY A 246 -8.95 -13.41 -12.28
N HIS A 247 -9.53 -12.24 -12.54
CA HIS A 247 -9.95 -11.30 -11.50
C HIS A 247 -11.33 -11.67 -10.92
N LEU A 248 -12.28 -12.04 -11.77
CA LEU A 248 -13.60 -12.54 -11.37
C LEU A 248 -13.47 -13.84 -10.56
N ASP A 249 -12.66 -14.79 -11.03
CA ASP A 249 -12.36 -16.05 -10.33
C ASP A 249 -11.84 -15.80 -8.91
N GLY A 250 -11.03 -14.75 -8.74
CA GLY A 250 -10.47 -14.34 -7.45
C GLY A 250 -11.49 -13.81 -6.43
N PHE A 251 -12.69 -13.43 -6.88
CA PHE A 251 -13.82 -13.06 -6.01
C PHE A 251 -14.82 -14.22 -5.79
N GLY A 252 -14.72 -15.31 -6.56
CA GLY A 252 -15.63 -16.45 -6.46
C GLY A 252 -17.11 -16.05 -6.59
N PRO A 253 -18.02 -16.62 -5.79
CA PRO A 253 -19.47 -16.35 -5.90
C PRO A 253 -19.88 -14.87 -5.79
N ALA A 254 -19.08 -14.02 -5.13
CA ALA A 254 -19.35 -12.58 -5.05
C ALA A 254 -19.32 -11.89 -6.42
N ALA A 255 -18.52 -12.41 -7.37
CA ALA A 255 -18.41 -11.91 -8.73
C ALA A 255 -19.73 -12.01 -9.51
N SER A 256 -20.56 -13.00 -9.19
CA SER A 256 -21.85 -13.26 -9.85
C SER A 256 -23.00 -12.41 -9.30
N SER A 257 -22.77 -11.60 -8.25
CA SER A 257 -23.84 -10.79 -7.66
C SER A 257 -24.30 -9.67 -8.62
N PRO A 258 -25.62 -9.39 -8.74
CA PRO A 258 -26.13 -8.44 -9.72
C PRO A 258 -25.51 -7.04 -9.62
N GLY A 259 -25.29 -6.54 -8.40
CA GLY A 259 -24.65 -5.24 -8.16
C GLY A 259 -23.15 -5.19 -8.51
N PHE A 260 -22.42 -6.30 -8.36
CA PHE A 260 -21.01 -6.37 -8.77
C PHE A 260 -20.89 -6.37 -10.30
N LEU A 261 -21.71 -7.17 -10.98
CA LEU A 261 -21.81 -7.19 -12.45
C LEU A 261 -22.27 -5.84 -13.01
N ALA A 262 -23.17 -5.13 -12.32
CA ALA A 262 -23.60 -3.78 -12.68
C ALA A 262 -22.42 -2.79 -12.64
N ASN A 263 -21.65 -2.78 -11.55
CA ASN A 263 -20.52 -1.87 -11.38
C ASN A 263 -19.34 -2.20 -12.31
N ILE A 264 -19.08 -3.47 -12.66
CA ILE A 264 -18.09 -3.84 -13.69
C ILE A 264 -18.54 -3.38 -15.08
N SER A 265 -19.79 -3.64 -15.47
CA SER A 265 -20.35 -3.20 -16.76
C SER A 265 -20.19 -1.68 -16.95
N TYR A 266 -20.55 -0.89 -15.93
CA TYR A 266 -20.34 0.56 -15.94
C TYR A 266 -18.85 0.95 -15.99
N THR A 267 -17.99 0.32 -15.18
CA THR A 267 -16.54 0.64 -15.12
C THR A 267 -15.78 0.28 -16.42
N LEU A 268 -16.28 -0.68 -17.18
CA LEU A 268 -15.78 -0.99 -18.53
C LEU A 268 -16.27 0.03 -19.56
N ALA A 269 -17.54 0.44 -19.49
CA ALA A 269 -18.13 1.39 -20.44
C ALA A 269 -17.67 2.85 -20.24
N THR A 270 -17.44 3.31 -19.00
CA THR A 270 -17.19 4.74 -18.71
C THR A 270 -15.76 5.07 -18.27
N ALA A 271 -14.98 4.09 -17.81
CA ALA A 271 -13.64 4.30 -17.26
C ALA A 271 -12.55 3.54 -18.04
N LYS A 272 -12.77 3.31 -19.34
CA LYS A 272 -11.77 2.80 -20.31
C LYS A 272 -11.76 3.72 -21.52
N SER A 273 -10.60 3.85 -22.17
CA SER A 273 -10.48 4.55 -23.44
C SER A 273 -11.19 3.77 -24.53
N GLY A 274 -12.12 4.43 -25.23
CA GLY A 274 -12.49 4.00 -26.57
C GLY A 274 -11.26 4.04 -27.48
N LEU A 275 -11.30 3.24 -28.55
CA LEU A 275 -10.36 3.39 -29.66
C LEU A 275 -11.09 4.12 -30.78
N THR A 276 -10.42 5.14 -31.30
CA THR A 276 -10.85 6.02 -32.39
C THR A 276 -9.84 5.89 -33.51
#